data_AF-A0A962WN60-F1
#
_entry.id   AF-A0A962WN60-F1
#
_cell.length_a   1.000
_cell.length_b   1.000
_cell.length_c   1.000
_cell.angle_alpha   90.00
_cell.angle_beta   90.00
_cell.angle_gamma   90.00
#
_symmetry.space_group_name_H-M   'P 1'
#
loop_
_entity.id
_entity.type
_entity.pdbx_description
1 polymer ?
#
loop_
_entity_poly.entity_id
_entity_poly.type
_entity_poly.pdbx_seq_one_letter_code
_entity_poly.pdbx_strand_id
1 'polypeptide(L)'
;MFDVAVLNQGALAVVVGLWAVLVTLLAVLRSAHWAGRRRTGLVNVAICLLAVAMTLGANALFNARARERAAAVVAAVERYRDATGEYPRALADLVPTYFAAVPRAKPVGMSAFIYSRNDTAATLMYVERPPYGRPVYDFASGEWTYLD
;
A
#
# COMPACT_ATOMS: atom_id res chain seq x y z
N MET A 1 14.40 -13.93 0.48
CA MET A 1 14.76 -14.27 -0.93
C MET A 1 13.58 -14.12 -1.90
N PHE A 2 12.35 -13.83 -1.45
CA PHE A 2 11.18 -13.59 -2.31
C PHE A 2 11.04 -12.14 -2.82
N ASP A 3 11.72 -11.16 -2.19
CA ASP A 3 11.52 -9.73 -2.50
C ASP A 3 12.06 -9.29 -3.86
N VAL A 4 13.19 -9.83 -4.33
CA VAL A 4 13.78 -9.41 -5.61
C VAL A 4 12.96 -9.90 -6.81
N ALA A 5 12.38 -11.11 -6.72
CA ALA A 5 11.59 -11.70 -7.80
C ALA A 5 10.23 -11.00 -7.96
N VAL A 6 9.56 -10.67 -6.85
CA VAL A 6 8.25 -9.99 -6.88
C VAL A 6 8.39 -8.53 -7.33
N LEU A 7 9.47 -7.84 -6.94
CA LEU A 7 9.77 -6.49 -7.44
C LEU A 7 10.03 -6.45 -8.94
N ASN A 8 10.82 -7.40 -9.43
CA ASN A 8 11.17 -7.46 -10.84
C ASN A 8 9.92 -7.72 -11.69
N GLN A 9 8.98 -8.55 -11.21
CA GLN A 9 7.74 -8.84 -11.94
C GLN A 9 6.79 -7.63 -12.04
N GLY A 10 6.64 -6.85 -10.97
CA GLY A 10 5.78 -5.65 -10.99
C GLY A 10 6.34 -4.53 -11.87
N ALA A 11 7.64 -4.26 -11.76
CA ALA A 11 8.31 -3.25 -12.58
C ALA A 11 8.33 -3.65 -14.07
N LEU A 12 8.63 -4.93 -14.38
CA LEU A 12 8.59 -5.44 -15.75
C LEU A 12 7.18 -5.39 -16.34
N ALA A 13 6.14 -5.71 -15.57
CA ALA A 13 4.76 -5.63 -16.06
C ALA A 13 4.38 -4.19 -16.45
N VAL A 14 4.79 -3.20 -15.66
CA VAL A 14 4.56 -1.78 -15.99
C VAL A 14 5.35 -1.37 -17.23
N VAL A 15 6.63 -1.74 -17.33
CA VAL A 15 7.47 -1.40 -18.50
C VAL A 15 6.94 -2.05 -19.77
N VAL A 16 6.59 -3.34 -19.73
CA VAL A 16 6.01 -4.07 -20.86
C VAL A 16 4.65 -3.51 -21.24
N GLY A 17 3.81 -3.16 -20.26
CA GLY A 17 2.52 -2.51 -20.49
C GLY A 17 2.66 -1.15 -21.19
N LEU A 18 3.56 -0.30 -20.71
CA LEU A 18 3.85 1.00 -21.32
C LEU A 18 4.44 0.86 -22.73
N TRP A 19 5.34 -0.10 -22.93
CA TRP A 19 5.91 -0.40 -24.25
C TRP A 19 4.85 -0.90 -25.22
N ALA A 20 3.97 -1.81 -24.80
CA ALA A 20 2.86 -2.29 -25.61
C ALA A 20 1.90 -1.16 -25.99
N VAL A 21 1.54 -0.28 -25.04
CA VAL A 21 0.73 0.91 -25.31
C VAL A 21 1.40 1.81 -26.34
N LEU A 22 2.70 2.11 -26.18
CA LEU A 22 3.45 2.96 -27.10
C LEU A 22 3.51 2.37 -28.52
N VAL A 23 3.84 1.08 -28.65
CA VAL A 23 3.90 0.37 -29.94
C VAL A 23 2.53 0.37 -30.61
N THR A 24 1.46 0.11 -29.85
CA THR A 24 0.09 0.10 -30.39
C THR A 24 -0.33 1.49 -30.85
N LEU A 25 0.00 2.53 -30.09
CA LEU A 25 -0.29 3.92 -30.43
C LEU A 25 0.45 4.35 -31.70
N LEU A 26 1.75 4.02 -31.83
CA LEU A 26 2.55 4.30 -33.02
C LEU A 26 2.01 3.55 -34.26
N ALA A 27 1.58 2.30 -34.09
CA ALA A 27 0.95 1.53 -35.17
C ALA A 27 -0.40 2.12 -35.61
N VAL A 28 -1.20 2.63 -34.68
CA VAL A 28 -2.48 3.32 -34.98
C VAL A 28 -2.24 4.66 -35.68
N LEU A 29 -1.22 5.41 -35.27
CA LEU A 29 -0.86 6.68 -35.90
C LEU A 29 -0.36 6.48 -37.34
N ARG A 30 0.45 5.44 -37.61
CA ARG A 30 0.95 5.10 -38.96
C ARG A 30 -0.12 4.48 -39.87
N SER A 31 -1.13 3.82 -39.33
CA SER A 31 -2.18 3.13 -40.12
C SER A 31 -3.35 4.04 -40.53
N ALA A 32 -3.04 5.28 -40.97
CA ALA A 32 -4.02 6.31 -41.34
C ALA A 32 -5.07 5.88 -42.40
N HIS A 33 -4.82 4.80 -43.13
CA HIS A 33 -5.62 4.31 -44.25
C HIS A 33 -6.55 3.12 -43.89
N TRP A 34 -6.55 2.61 -42.65
CA TRP A 34 -7.42 1.50 -42.20
C TRP A 34 -8.28 1.90 -41.00
N ALA A 35 -9.38 2.62 -41.25
CA ALA A 35 -10.26 3.17 -40.21
C ALA A 35 -10.73 2.15 -39.15
N GLY A 36 -10.99 0.89 -39.55
CA GLY A 36 -11.39 -0.18 -38.64
C GLY A 36 -10.30 -0.63 -37.65
N ARG A 37 -9.02 -0.64 -38.08
CA ARG A 37 -7.89 -0.99 -37.19
C ARG A 37 -7.57 0.14 -36.21
N ARG A 38 -7.74 1.41 -36.62
CA ARG A 38 -7.50 2.57 -35.74
C ARG A 38 -8.46 2.60 -34.55
N ARG A 39 -9.76 2.35 -34.78
CA ARG A 39 -10.76 2.30 -33.70
C ARG A 39 -10.43 1.22 -32.68
N THR A 40 -10.11 0.01 -33.13
CA THR A 40 -9.77 -1.11 -32.24
C THR A 40 -8.51 -0.83 -31.43
N GLY A 41 -7.47 -0.25 -32.06
CA GLY A 41 -6.24 0.12 -31.35
C GLY A 41 -6.45 1.23 -30.31
N LEU A 42 -7.27 2.24 -30.60
CA LEU A 42 -7.61 3.29 -29.62
C LEU A 42 -8.39 2.74 -28.42
N VAL A 43 -9.34 1.82 -28.67
CA VAL A 43 -10.09 1.15 -27.59
C VAL A 43 -9.14 0.34 -26.70
N ASN A 44 -8.20 -0.42 -27.27
CA ASN A 44 -7.23 -1.17 -26.49
C ASN A 44 -6.34 -0.26 -25.63
N VAL A 45 -5.84 0.83 -26.21
CA VAL A 45 -5.06 1.83 -25.45
C VAL A 45 -5.90 2.43 -24.32
N ALA A 46 -7.16 2.80 -24.58
CA ALA A 46 -8.06 3.33 -23.57
C ALA A 46 -8.31 2.32 -22.43
N ILE A 47 -8.51 1.03 -22.75
CA ILE A 47 -8.66 -0.04 -21.75
C ILE A 47 -7.39 -0.17 -20.91
N CYS A 48 -6.21 -0.16 -21.53
CA CYS A 48 -4.94 -0.23 -20.81
C CYS A 48 -4.75 0.97 -19.87
N LEU A 49 -5.02 2.19 -20.35
CA LEU A 49 -4.93 3.41 -19.52
C LEU A 49 -5.92 3.37 -18.36
N LEU A 50 -7.16 2.91 -18.61
CA LEU A 50 -8.17 2.77 -17.56
C LEU A 50 -7.74 1.75 -16.51
N ALA A 51 -7.18 0.60 -16.92
CA ALA A 51 -6.69 -0.42 -16.00
C ALA A 51 -5.54 0.11 -15.11
N VAL A 52 -4.60 0.87 -15.69
CA VAL A 52 -3.53 1.54 -14.94
C VAL A 52 -4.11 2.56 -13.95
N ALA A 53 -5.02 3.42 -14.42
CA ALA A 53 -5.65 4.43 -13.57
C ALA A 53 -6.42 3.80 -12.39
N MET A 54 -7.20 2.74 -12.64
CA MET A 54 -7.90 2.00 -11.60
C MET A 54 -6.94 1.37 -10.58
N THR A 55 -5.83 0.79 -11.05
CA THR A 55 -4.82 0.17 -10.17
C THR A 55 -4.16 1.21 -9.27
N LEU A 56 -3.76 2.37 -9.83
CA LEU A 56 -3.17 3.46 -9.06
C LEU A 56 -4.18 4.06 -8.06
N GLY A 57 -5.42 4.27 -8.49
CA GLY A 57 -6.50 4.78 -7.64
C GLY A 57 -6.83 3.84 -6.48
N ALA A 58 -6.94 2.53 -6.74
CA ALA A 58 -7.15 1.53 -5.70
C ALA A 58 -6.01 1.50 -4.69
N ASN A 59 -4.75 1.54 -5.16
CA ASN A 59 -3.58 1.60 -4.29
C ASN A 59 -3.57 2.85 -3.41
N ALA A 60 -3.87 4.02 -3.97
CA ALA A 60 -3.94 5.28 -3.23
C ALA A 60 -5.03 5.21 -2.14
N LEU A 61 -6.22 4.69 -2.48
CA LEU A 61 -7.31 4.51 -1.52
C LEU A 61 -6.94 3.55 -0.40
N PHE A 62 -6.31 2.41 -0.72
CA PHE A 62 -5.88 1.44 0.30
C PHE A 62 -4.81 2.02 1.22
N ASN A 63 -3.89 2.83 0.70
CA ASN A 63 -2.89 3.51 1.51
C ASN A 63 -3.49 4.58 2.42
N ALA A 64 -4.46 5.36 1.94
CA ALA A 64 -5.18 6.33 2.76
C ALA A 64 -5.90 5.64 3.94
N ARG A 65 -6.64 4.56 3.65
CA ARG A 65 -7.29 3.73 4.69
C ARG A 65 -6.30 3.10 5.65
N ALA A 66 -5.13 2.69 5.17
CA ALA A 66 -4.08 2.13 6.03
C ALA A 66 -3.57 3.17 7.04
N ARG A 67 -3.34 4.42 6.61
CA ARG A 67 -2.94 5.53 7.48
C ARG A 67 -4.00 5.84 8.54
N GLU A 68 -5.26 5.93 8.13
CA GLU A 68 -6.39 6.15 9.06
C GLU A 68 -6.44 5.06 10.14
N ARG A 69 -6.32 3.79 9.74
CA ARG A 69 -6.29 2.67 10.68
C ARG A 69 -5.05 2.68 11.57
N ALA A 70 -3.90 3.07 11.02
CA ALA A 70 -2.67 3.19 11.79
C ALA A 70 -2.82 4.26 12.88
N ALA A 71 -3.37 5.42 12.56
CA ALA A 71 -3.68 6.47 13.53
C ALA A 71 -4.64 5.98 14.62
N ALA A 72 -5.66 5.20 14.25
CA ALA A 72 -6.57 4.60 15.24
C ALA A 72 -5.84 3.63 16.18
N VAL A 73 -4.95 2.78 15.66
CA VAL A 73 -4.15 1.85 16.47
C VAL A 73 -3.21 2.61 17.40
N VAL A 74 -2.53 3.65 16.91
CA VAL A 74 -1.68 4.53 17.73
C VAL A 74 -2.47 5.10 18.90
N ALA A 75 -3.62 5.73 18.63
CA ALA A 75 -4.45 6.32 19.67
C ALA A 75 -4.95 5.29 20.70
N ALA A 76 -5.22 4.05 20.28
CA ALA A 76 -5.61 2.99 21.21
C ALA A 76 -4.45 2.51 22.10
N VAL A 77 -3.24 2.40 21.54
CA VAL A 77 -2.03 2.07 22.30
C VAL A 77 -1.70 3.15 23.33
N GLU A 78 -1.81 4.43 22.94
CA GLU A 78 -1.58 5.55 23.86
C GLU A 78 -2.60 5.55 24.99
N ARG A 79 -3.89 5.37 24.70
CA ARG A 79 -4.92 5.25 25.74
C ARG A 79 -4.69 4.06 26.67
N TYR A 80 -4.23 2.92 26.13
CA TYR A 80 -3.86 1.77 26.95
C TYR A 80 -2.73 2.12 27.91
N ARG A 81 -1.69 2.80 27.42
CA ARG A 81 -0.57 3.27 28.25
C ARG A 81 -1.05 4.26 29.31
N ASP A 82 -1.89 5.20 28.96
CA ASP A 82 -2.38 6.21 29.90
C ASP A 82 -3.24 5.58 31.02
N ALA A 83 -3.96 4.49 30.71
CA ALA A 83 -4.79 3.78 31.68
C ALA A 83 -4.01 2.80 32.58
N THR A 84 -2.94 2.18 32.08
CA THR A 84 -2.23 1.09 32.77
C THR A 84 -0.82 1.46 33.24
N GLY A 85 -0.27 2.57 32.73
CA GLY A 85 1.11 2.98 32.92
C GLY A 85 2.12 2.27 31.99
N GLU A 86 1.70 1.27 31.21
CA GLU A 86 2.58 0.48 30.34
C GLU A 86 2.01 0.33 28.93
N TYR A 87 2.89 0.17 27.93
CA TYR A 87 2.45 -0.20 26.59
C TYR A 87 1.91 -1.65 26.54
N PRO A 88 0.92 -1.96 25.69
CA PRO A 88 0.42 -3.33 25.53
C PRO A 88 1.53 -4.28 25.04
N ARG A 89 1.50 -5.55 25.44
CA ARG A 89 2.50 -6.56 25.01
C ARG A 89 2.31 -6.91 23.54
N ALA A 90 1.06 -6.94 23.10
CA ALA A 90 0.68 -7.13 21.71
C ALA A 90 -0.55 -6.29 21.36
N LEU A 91 -0.79 -6.03 20.07
CA LEU A 91 -2.02 -5.36 19.61
C LEU A 91 -3.29 -6.14 20.00
N ALA A 92 -3.19 -7.44 20.27
CA ALA A 92 -4.30 -8.26 20.75
C ALA A 92 -4.79 -7.82 22.14
N ASP A 93 -3.93 -7.22 22.98
CA ASP A 93 -4.31 -6.73 24.31
C ASP A 93 -5.25 -5.51 24.25
N LEU A 94 -5.35 -4.88 23.06
CA LEU A 94 -6.29 -3.79 22.81
C LEU A 94 -7.73 -4.31 22.58
N VAL A 95 -7.91 -5.62 22.41
CA VAL A 95 -9.20 -6.27 22.18
C VAL A 95 -9.70 -6.91 23.49
N PRO A 96 -10.99 -6.82 23.81
CA PRO A 96 -12.06 -6.14 23.06
C PRO A 96 -12.22 -4.66 23.38
N THR A 97 -11.49 -4.14 24.37
CA THR A 97 -11.76 -2.84 25.00
C THR A 97 -11.67 -1.65 24.04
N TYR A 98 -10.67 -1.63 23.16
CA TYR A 98 -10.46 -0.53 22.20
C TYR A 98 -10.91 -0.89 20.78
N PHE A 99 -10.91 -2.19 20.44
CA PHE A 99 -11.38 -2.69 19.16
C PHE A 99 -12.07 -4.04 19.31
N ALA A 100 -13.07 -4.32 18.47
CA ALA A 100 -13.67 -5.65 18.37
C ALA A 100 -12.69 -6.72 17.83
N ALA A 101 -11.75 -6.30 16.97
CA ALA A 101 -10.65 -7.11 16.46
C ALA A 101 -9.52 -6.18 16.01
N VAL A 102 -8.27 -6.68 16.00
CA VAL A 102 -7.11 -5.89 15.55
C VAL A 102 -7.29 -5.51 14.07
N PRO A 103 -7.30 -4.21 13.72
CA PRO A 103 -7.50 -3.79 12.34
C PRO A 103 -6.32 -4.21 11.47
N ARG A 104 -6.59 -4.64 10.24
CA ARG A 104 -5.55 -4.87 9.22
C ARG A 104 -5.17 -3.55 8.57
N ALA A 105 -3.89 -3.31 8.34
CA ALA A 105 -3.39 -2.16 7.59
C ALA A 105 -4.01 -2.11 6.19
N LYS A 106 -4.08 -3.24 5.47
CA LYS A 106 -4.66 -3.32 4.11
C LYS A 106 -5.63 -4.50 3.94
N PRO A 107 -6.51 -4.47 2.93
CA PRO A 107 -7.39 -5.60 2.66
C PRO A 107 -6.67 -6.81 2.02
N VAL A 108 -5.55 -6.60 1.35
CA VAL A 108 -4.80 -7.64 0.60
C VAL A 108 -3.28 -7.49 0.77
N GLY A 109 -2.53 -8.59 0.60
CA GLY A 109 -1.06 -8.61 0.64
C GLY A 109 -0.45 -8.60 2.05
N MET A 110 0.77 -8.05 2.19
CA MET A 110 1.39 -7.75 3.49
C MET A 110 0.62 -6.64 4.19
N SER A 111 -0.41 -7.05 4.90
CA SER A 111 -1.47 -6.16 5.37
C SER A 111 -1.60 -6.07 6.88
N ALA A 112 -0.66 -6.67 7.60
CA ALA A 112 -0.62 -6.61 9.06
C ALA A 112 0.17 -5.39 9.54
N PHE A 113 -0.27 -4.84 10.66
CA PHE A 113 0.60 -3.98 11.46
C PHE A 113 1.63 -4.84 12.18
N ILE A 114 2.87 -4.39 12.16
CA ILE A 114 3.97 -4.98 12.92
C ILE A 114 4.17 -4.06 14.12
N TYR A 115 3.83 -4.57 15.29
CA TYR A 115 4.03 -3.88 16.55
C TYR A 115 5.20 -4.52 17.28
N SER A 116 6.12 -3.70 17.76
CA SER A 116 7.26 -4.13 18.56
C SER A 116 7.33 -3.28 19.81
N ARG A 117 7.69 -3.91 20.94
CA ARG A 117 7.83 -3.25 22.23
C ARG A 117 9.09 -3.75 22.91
N ASN A 118 9.85 -2.83 23.48
CA ASN A 118 10.85 -3.09 24.51
C ASN A 118 10.44 -2.38 25.81
N ASP A 119 11.23 -2.50 26.87
CA ASP A 119 10.82 -2.01 28.20
C ASP A 119 10.58 -0.50 28.27
N THR A 120 11.14 0.29 27.34
CA THR A 120 11.07 1.76 27.36
C THR A 120 10.46 2.39 26.11
N ALA A 121 10.26 1.62 25.04
CA ALA A 121 9.81 2.10 23.76
C ALA A 121 8.89 1.09 23.07
N ALA A 122 7.94 1.61 22.32
CA ALA A 122 7.09 0.84 21.43
C ALA A 122 7.18 1.45 20.04
N THR A 123 7.02 0.62 19.01
CA THR A 123 6.94 1.06 17.62
C THR A 123 5.82 0.34 16.88
N LEU A 124 5.18 1.05 15.95
CA LEU A 124 4.18 0.50 15.04
C LEU A 124 4.63 0.72 13.60
N MET A 125 4.73 -0.35 12.83
CA MET A 125 5.12 -0.31 11.43
C MET A 125 4.07 -0.97 10.54
N TYR A 126 3.97 -0.52 9.29
CA TYR A 126 3.29 -1.26 8.23
C TYR A 126 3.93 -0.99 6.87
N VAL A 127 3.56 -1.77 5.85
CA VAL A 127 4.12 -1.62 4.50
C VAL A 127 3.16 -0.84 3.60
N GLU A 128 3.56 0.36 3.19
CA GLU A 128 2.80 1.19 2.25
C GLU A 128 3.07 0.78 0.79
N ARG A 129 4.32 0.50 0.40
CA ARG A 129 4.66 0.15 -1.00
C ARG A 129 5.81 -0.87 -1.09
N PRO A 130 5.53 -2.19 -1.06
CA PRO A 130 6.57 -3.21 -1.10
C PRO A 130 7.58 -2.96 -2.25
N PRO A 131 8.90 -2.98 -1.98
CA PRO A 131 9.58 -3.38 -0.74
C PRO A 131 9.93 -2.20 0.19
N TYR A 132 9.64 -0.98 -0.25
CA TYR A 132 9.95 0.28 0.43
C TYR A 132 8.67 0.89 1.05
N GLY A 133 8.71 2.15 1.46
CA GLY A 133 7.57 2.84 2.02
C GLY A 133 7.10 2.18 3.30
N ARG A 134 7.98 2.05 4.30
CA ARG A 134 7.64 1.48 5.61
C ARG A 134 7.54 2.59 6.66
N PRO A 135 6.38 3.24 6.81
CA PRO A 135 6.17 4.16 7.90
C PRO A 135 6.28 3.43 9.24
N VAL A 136 7.07 3.99 10.15
CA VAL A 136 7.26 3.55 11.52
C VAL A 136 6.85 4.68 12.44
N TYR A 137 5.86 4.43 13.28
CA TYR A 137 5.53 5.31 14.39
C TYR A 137 6.37 4.93 15.61
N ASP A 138 7.09 5.90 16.14
CA ASP A 138 7.77 5.77 17.43
C ASP A 138 6.89 6.39 18.52
N PHE A 139 6.44 5.58 19.46
CA PHE A 139 5.58 6.05 20.55
C PHE A 139 6.34 6.87 21.60
N ALA A 140 7.67 6.80 21.63
CA ALA A 140 8.49 7.60 22.54
C ALA A 140 8.61 9.05 22.04
N SER A 141 8.83 9.25 20.74
CA SER A 141 8.89 10.60 20.15
C SER A 141 7.52 11.13 19.72
N GLY A 142 6.55 10.25 19.49
CA GLY A 142 5.24 10.60 18.95
C GLY A 142 5.25 10.90 17.45
N GLU A 143 6.31 10.49 16.73
CA GLU A 143 6.55 10.87 15.34
C GLU A 143 6.48 9.67 14.37
N TRP A 144 6.05 9.97 13.14
CA TRP A 144 6.15 9.05 12.01
C TRP A 144 7.49 9.25 11.29
N THR A 145 8.25 8.17 11.16
CA THR A 145 9.47 8.07 10.36
C THR A 145 9.30 7.05 9.24
N TYR A 146 10.25 6.97 8.31
CA TYR A 146 10.26 5.96 7.24
C TYR A 146 11.52 5.11 7.34
N LEU A 147 11.33 3.79 7.28
CA LEU A 147 12.41 2.80 7.31
C LEU A 147 12.77 2.35 5.90
N ASP A 148 13.43 3.20 5.12
CA ASP A 148 13.76 2.95 3.71
C ASP A 148 15.14 3.49 3.31
#